data_AF-A0A938W4Q2-F1
#
_entry.id   AF-A0A938W4Q2-F1
#
_cell.length_a   1.000
_cell.length_b   1.000
_cell.length_c   1.000
_cell.angle_alpha   90.00
_cell.angle_beta   90.00
_cell.angle_gamma   90.00
#
_symmetry.space_group_name_H-M   'P 1'
#
loop_
_entity.id
_entity.type
_entity.pdbx_description
1 polymer ?
#
loop_
_entity_poly.entity_id
_entity_poly.type
_entity_poly.pdbx_seq_one_letter_code
_entity_poly.pdbx_strand_id
1 'polypeptide(L)'
;MKMALNPAVADVRKITITLPAALIARLNERVPARGRSRFIFEAIEERLAIEEQLAALDETAGAWTDENHPDMKTDEEIDRWLMNLRASWSQVGSAVNG
;
A
#
# COMPACT_ATOMS: atom_id res chain seq x y z
N MET A 1 -21.13 13.29 13.66
CA MET A 1 -19.85 12.54 13.56
C MET A 1 -18.96 13.30 12.59
N LYS A 2 -18.06 14.16 13.11
CA LYS A 2 -17.09 14.89 12.27
C LYS A 2 -16.00 13.90 11.89
N MET A 3 -15.92 13.53 10.61
CA MET A 3 -14.74 12.89 10.06
C MET A 3 -13.62 13.92 10.15
N ALA A 4 -12.70 13.74 11.10
CA ALA A 4 -11.47 14.52 11.14
C ALA A 4 -10.71 14.20 9.86
N LEU A 5 -10.62 15.18 8.96
CA LEU A 5 -9.70 15.12 7.82
C LEU A 5 -8.29 14.91 8.39
N ASN A 6 -7.63 13.85 7.94
CA ASN A 6 -6.22 13.57 8.21
C ASN A 6 -5.39 14.84 7.95
N PRO A 7 -4.53 15.30 8.87
CA PRO A 7 -3.76 16.55 8.73
C PRO A 7 -2.87 16.62 7.48
N ALA A 8 -2.58 15.49 6.84
CA ALA A 8 -1.88 15.45 5.55
C ALA A 8 -2.67 16.12 4.40
N VAL A 9 -4.00 16.27 4.52
CA VAL A 9 -4.85 16.94 3.51
C VAL A 9 -4.77 18.47 3.63
N ALA A 10 -4.06 19.02 4.62
CA ALA A 10 -4.08 20.45 4.92
C ALA A 10 -3.13 21.31 4.06
N ASP A 11 -2.07 20.75 3.46
CA ASP A 11 -1.14 21.51 2.59
C ASP A 11 -1.37 21.17 1.11
N VAL A 12 -2.46 21.69 0.54
CA VAL A 12 -2.79 21.51 -0.88
C VAL A 12 -2.02 22.51 -1.73
N ARG A 13 -1.15 22.01 -2.60
CA ARG A 13 -0.34 22.80 -3.53
C ARG A 13 -0.89 22.69 -4.95
N LYS A 14 -1.05 23.81 -5.64
CA LYS A 14 -1.46 23.83 -7.04
C LYS A 14 -0.25 23.60 -7.94
N ILE A 15 -0.40 22.68 -8.90
CA ILE A 15 0.55 22.47 -10.01
C ILE A 15 -0.13 22.81 -11.34
N THR A 16 0.64 23.28 -12.31
CA THR A 16 0.19 23.49 -13.70
C THR A 16 0.86 22.45 -14.57
N ILE A 17 0.06 21.65 -15.27
CA ILE A 17 0.54 20.60 -16.17
C ILE A 17 -0.06 20.79 -17.56
N THR A 18 0.73 20.50 -18.60
CA THR A 18 0.27 20.51 -20.00
C THR A 18 -0.11 19.09 -20.39
N LEU A 19 -1.34 18.90 -20.88
CA LEU A 19 -1.86 17.59 -21.30
C LEU A 19 -2.32 17.64 -22.76
N PRO A 20 -2.26 16.50 -23.49
CA PRO A 20 -2.81 16.42 -24.84
C PRO A 20 -4.30 16.79 -24.87
N ALA A 21 -4.71 17.59 -25.86
CA ALA A 21 -6.10 18.03 -26.01
C ALA A 21 -7.10 16.85 -26.08
N ALA A 22 -6.72 15.76 -26.74
CA ALA A 22 -7.53 14.55 -26.83
C ALA A 22 -7.77 13.89 -25.46
N LEU A 23 -6.79 13.94 -24.56
CA LEU A 23 -6.94 13.41 -23.20
C LEU A 23 -7.89 14.30 -22.39
N ILE A 24 -7.76 15.62 -22.51
CA ILE A 24 -8.67 16.58 -21.86
C ILE A 24 -10.11 16.37 -22.36
N ALA A 25 -10.32 16.16 -23.66
CA ALA A 25 -11.64 15.87 -24.22
C ALA A 25 -12.24 14.59 -23.59
N ARG A 26 -11.49 13.49 -23.56
CA ARG A 26 -11.91 12.23 -22.95
C ARG A 26 -12.22 12.35 -21.45
N LEU A 27 -11.44 13.16 -20.73
CA LEU A 27 -11.68 13.47 -19.32
C LEU A 27 -13.00 14.23 -19.16
N ASN A 28 -13.25 15.23 -20.01
CA ASN A 28 -14.45 16.08 -19.94
C ASN A 28 -15.73 15.31 -20.26
N GLU A 29 -15.66 14.31 -21.14
CA GLU A 29 -16.79 13.43 -21.46
C GLU A 29 -17.23 12.55 -20.28
N ARG A 30 -16.28 12.13 -19.44
CA ARG A 30 -16.49 11.11 -18.40
C ARG A 30 -16.60 11.69 -16.99
N VAL A 31 -15.94 12.82 -16.74
CA VAL A 31 -15.81 13.41 -15.42
C VAL A 31 -16.53 14.76 -15.38
N PRO A 32 -17.48 14.96 -14.45
CA PRO A 32 -18.20 16.22 -14.33
C PRO A 32 -17.24 17.37 -14.02
N ALA A 33 -17.61 18.60 -14.41
CA ALA A 33 -16.73 19.78 -14.34
C ALA A 33 -16.13 20.04 -12.94
N ARG A 34 -16.86 19.71 -11.85
CA ARG A 34 -16.40 19.88 -10.47
C ARG A 34 -15.68 18.64 -9.88
N GLY A 35 -15.57 17.55 -10.64
CA GLY A 35 -14.96 16.29 -10.20
C GLY A 35 -13.53 16.07 -10.69
N ARG A 36 -13.00 16.92 -11.57
CA ARG A 36 -11.71 16.68 -12.25
C ARG A 36 -10.53 16.61 -11.30
N SER A 37 -10.41 17.56 -10.37
CA SER A 37 -9.28 17.57 -9.42
C SER A 37 -9.26 16.32 -8.55
N ARG A 38 -10.45 15.87 -8.10
CA ARG A 38 -10.59 14.63 -7.33
C ARG A 38 -10.22 13.42 -8.18
N PHE A 39 -10.75 13.31 -9.40
CA PHE A 39 -10.43 12.21 -10.30
C PHE A 39 -8.92 12.13 -10.60
N ILE A 40 -8.27 13.26 -10.86
CA ILE A 40 -6.84 13.32 -11.11
C ILE A 40 -6.04 12.94 -9.85
N PHE A 41 -6.46 13.43 -8.68
CA PHE A 41 -5.85 13.08 -7.39
C PHE A 41 -5.92 11.56 -7.13
N GLU A 42 -7.12 10.97 -7.23
CA GLU A 42 -7.33 9.53 -7.02
C GLU A 42 -6.49 8.70 -8.02
N ALA A 43 -6.48 9.08 -9.31
CA ALA A 43 -5.69 8.38 -10.31
C ALA A 43 -4.17 8.48 -10.08
N ILE A 44 -3.68 9.59 -9.54
CA ILE A 44 -2.27 9.75 -9.17
C ILE A 44 -1.92 8.90 -7.96
N GLU A 45 -2.74 8.92 -6.90
CA GLU A 45 -2.52 8.08 -5.71
C GLU A 45 -2.50 6.60 -6.06
N GLU A 46 -3.48 6.12 -6.84
CA GLU A 46 -3.53 4.72 -7.28
C GLU A 46 -2.27 4.32 -8.07
N ARG A 47 -1.82 5.19 -8.98
CA ARG A 47 -0.64 4.90 -9.80
C ARG A 47 0.65 4.89 -8.97
N LEU A 48 0.79 5.82 -8.02
CA LEU A 48 1.95 5.89 -7.13
C LEU A 48 2.01 4.69 -6.19
N ALA A 49 0.88 4.28 -5.60
CA ALA A 49 0.85 3.11 -4.74
C ALA A 49 1.33 1.84 -5.47
N ILE A 50 0.98 1.68 -6.75
CA ILE A 50 1.47 0.58 -7.58
C ILE A 50 2.99 0.69 -7.79
N GLU A 51 3.52 1.88 -8.11
CA GLU A 51 4.97 2.07 -8.28
C GLU A 51 5.74 1.78 -7.00
N GLU A 52 5.24 2.25 -5.85
CA GLU A 52 5.84 2.00 -4.53
C GLU A 52 5.85 0.50 -4.21
N GLN A 53 4.76 -0.21 -4.51
CA GLN A 53 4.71 -1.66 -4.31
C GLN A 53 5.68 -2.40 -5.23
N LEU A 54 5.79 -1.99 -6.50
CA LEU A 54 6.76 -2.58 -7.43
C LEU A 54 8.19 -2.35 -6.97
N ALA A 55 8.51 -1.13 -6.53
CA ALA A 55 9.81 -0.82 -5.97
C ALA A 55 10.13 -1.69 -4.74
N ALA A 56 9.16 -1.86 -3.82
CA ALA A 56 9.34 -2.72 -2.66
C ALA A 56 9.57 -4.20 -3.04
N LEU A 57 8.87 -4.70 -4.07
CA LEU A 57 9.08 -6.06 -4.58
C LEU A 57 10.48 -6.22 -5.20
N ASP A 58 10.94 -5.23 -5.96
CA ASP A 58 12.28 -5.24 -6.56
C ASP A 58 13.39 -5.17 -5.48
N GLU A 59 13.22 -4.30 -4.48
CA GLU A 59 14.15 -4.17 -3.35
C GLU A 59 14.24 -5.42 -2.47
N THR A 60 13.12 -6.15 -2.35
CA THR A 60 13.03 -7.37 -1.52
C THR A 60 13.21 -8.65 -2.34
N ALA A 61 13.51 -8.54 -3.63
CA ALA A 61 13.79 -9.69 -4.47
C ALA A 61 14.98 -10.49 -3.91
N GLY A 62 14.78 -11.77 -3.64
CA GLY A 62 15.79 -12.62 -3.01
C GLY A 62 16.00 -12.37 -1.51
N ALA A 63 15.14 -11.58 -0.86
CA ALA A 63 15.14 -11.47 0.61
C ALA A 63 14.82 -12.82 1.28
N TRP A 64 14.07 -13.68 0.59
CA TRP A 64 13.72 -15.03 1.06
C TRP A 64 14.51 -16.09 0.28
N THR A 65 15.52 -16.68 0.92
CA THR A 65 16.31 -17.79 0.39
C THR A 65 16.49 -18.87 1.46
N ASP A 66 16.74 -20.10 1.05
CA ASP A 66 17.03 -21.23 1.95
C ASP A 66 18.31 -20.99 2.77
N GLU A 67 19.27 -20.23 2.24
CA GLU A 67 20.45 -19.78 2.97
C GLU A 67 20.12 -18.80 4.10
N ASN A 68 19.16 -17.90 3.87
CA ASN A 68 18.73 -16.89 4.86
C ASN A 68 17.70 -17.44 5.86
N HIS A 69 16.99 -18.52 5.50
CA HIS A 69 15.96 -19.17 6.33
C HIS A 69 16.19 -20.69 6.42
N PRO A 70 17.29 -21.13 7.07
CA PRO A 70 17.61 -22.56 7.16
C PRO A 70 16.62 -23.36 8.02
N ASP A 71 15.84 -22.68 8.86
CA ASP A 71 14.79 -23.23 9.72
C ASP A 71 13.45 -23.45 9.01
N MET A 72 13.40 -23.23 7.69
CA MET A 72 12.20 -23.38 6.88
C MET A 72 12.47 -24.21 5.61
N LYS A 73 13.46 -25.12 5.65
CA LYS A 73 13.88 -25.91 4.48
C LYS A 73 13.01 -27.15 4.24
N THR A 74 12.47 -27.76 5.29
CA THR A 74 11.56 -28.91 5.18
C THR A 74 10.17 -28.59 5.71
N ASP A 75 9.19 -29.37 5.26
CA ASP A 75 7.79 -29.26 5.72
C ASP A 75 7.71 -29.36 7.26
N GLU A 76 8.48 -30.25 7.90
CA GLU A 76 8.50 -30.40 9.35
C GLU A 76 9.10 -29.19 10.09
N GLU A 77 10.05 -28.49 9.46
CA GLU A 77 10.67 -27.28 10.02
C GLU A 77 9.72 -26.07 9.88
N ILE A 78 9.05 -25.96 8.74
CA ILE A 78 7.98 -24.98 8.51
C ILE A 78 6.84 -25.19 9.51
N ASP A 79 6.40 -26.43 9.73
CA ASP A 79 5.34 -26.75 10.69
C ASP A 79 5.73 -26.36 12.12
N ARG A 80 6.99 -26.61 12.50
CA ARG A 80 7.52 -26.21 13.81
C ARG A 80 7.56 -24.70 13.95
N TRP A 81 8.01 -23.99 12.92
CA TRP A 81 8.02 -22.53 12.89
C TRP A 81 6.61 -21.96 13.01
N LEU A 82 5.64 -22.48 12.24
CA LEU A 82 4.23 -22.07 12.28
C LEU A 82 3.61 -22.30 13.67
N MET A 83 3.90 -23.43 14.29
CA MET A 83 3.44 -23.75 15.65
C MET A 83 3.95 -22.72 16.65
N ASN A 84 5.25 -22.39 16.62
CA ASN A 84 5.87 -21.40 17.51
C ASN A 84 5.31 -20.00 17.28
N LEU A 85 5.15 -19.60 16.00
CA LEU A 85 4.59 -18.30 15.63
C LEU A 85 3.17 -18.14 16.16
N ARG A 86 2.29 -19.14 15.94
CA ARG A 86 0.89 -19.11 16.40
C ARG A 86 0.78 -19.15 17.92
N ALA A 87 1.67 -19.89 18.60
CA ALA A 87 1.74 -19.89 20.06
C ALA A 87 2.10 -18.49 20.60
N SER A 88 3.03 -17.78 19.94
CA SER A 88 3.43 -16.42 20.34
C SER A 88 2.28 -15.41 20.28
N TRP A 89 1.35 -15.54 19.33
CA TRP A 89 0.18 -14.68 19.22
C TRP A 89 -0.79 -14.86 20.39
N SER A 90 -0.89 -16.09 20.92
CA SER A 90 -1.70 -16.40 22.11
C SER A 90 -1.11 -15.77 23.38
N GLN A 91 0.22 -15.64 23.46
CA GLN A 91 0.90 -15.07 24.62
C GLN A 91 0.76 -13.54 24.70
N VAL A 92 0.72 -12.85 23.55
CA VAL A 92 0.55 -11.38 23.48
C VAL A 92 -0.87 -10.95 23.88
N GLY A 93 -1.90 -11.74 23.58
CA GLY A 93 -3.28 -11.47 24.02
C GLY A 93 -3.49 -11.57 25.54
N SER A 94 -2.63 -12.31 26.24
CA SER A 94 -2.68 -12.47 27.71
C SER A 94 -1.98 -11.34 28.47
N ALA A 95 -1.02 -10.64 27.86
CA ALA A 95 -0.26 -9.55 28.51
C ALA A 95 -0.99 -8.19 28.47
N VAL A 96 -2.06 -8.05 27.66
CA VAL A 96 -2.85 -6.82 27.53
C VAL A 96 -4.03 -6.76 28.52
N ASN A 97 -4.31 -7.85 29.26
CA ASN A 97 -5.42 -7.94 30.22
C ASN A 97 -4.97 -8.26 31.67
N GLY A 98 -3.73 -7.93 32.03
CA GLY A 98 -3.18 -8.09 33.39
C GLY A 98 -2.90 -6.76 34.06
#